data_AF-A0A5S9MET8-F1
#
_entry.id   AF-A0A5S9MET8-F1
#
_cell.length_a   1.000
_cell.length_b   1.000
_cell.length_c   1.000
_cell.angle_alpha   90.00
_cell.angle_beta   90.00
_cell.angle_gamma   90.00
#
_symmetry.space_group_name_H-M   'P 1'
#
loop_
_entity.id
_entity.type
_entity.pdbx_description
1 polymer ?
#
loop_
_entity_poly.entity_id
_entity_poly.type
_entity_poly.pdbx_seq_one_letter_code
_entity_poly.pdbx_strand_id
1 'polypeptide(L)'
;MHYGVKESIPPYETDEYRLLKEVKAVVLRVVDHEYQFQEYAAYNETLKLSELAKEISETKSLEELSALIEQKIKAIDAKEKKTLNHT
;
A
#
# COMPACT_ATOMS: atom_id res chain seq x y z
N MET A 1 18.27 6.87 -0.47
CA MET A 1 17.40 7.93 -1.03
C MET A 1 18.06 8.42 -2.32
N HIS A 2 17.62 7.93 -3.49
CA HIS A 2 18.11 8.44 -4.77
C HIS A 2 16.96 9.21 -5.43
N TYR A 3 17.08 10.53 -5.42
CA TYR A 3 16.16 11.42 -6.12
C TYR A 3 16.71 11.62 -7.53
N GLY A 4 16.00 11.13 -8.55
CA GLY A 4 16.36 11.37 -9.95
C GLY A 4 16.22 12.87 -10.25
N VAL A 5 17.35 13.50 -10.59
CA VAL A 5 17.32 14.82 -11.22
C VAL A 5 16.65 14.64 -12.58
N LYS A 6 15.63 15.46 -12.84
CA LYS A 6 14.59 15.35 -13.88
C LYS A 6 15.08 15.23 -15.35
N GLU A 7 16.38 15.18 -15.64
CA GLU A 7 16.92 15.23 -17.01
C GLU A 7 18.23 14.45 -17.25
N SER A 8 18.49 13.29 -16.64
CA SER A 8 19.66 12.48 -17.06
C SER A 8 19.60 10.98 -16.85
N ILE A 9 18.70 10.44 -16.03
CA ILE A 9 18.66 8.99 -15.76
C ILE A 9 17.21 8.52 -15.86
N PRO A 10 16.91 7.47 -16.65
CA PRO A 10 15.56 6.92 -16.80
C PRO A 10 14.90 6.61 -15.45
N PRO A 11 13.57 6.67 -15.36
CA PRO A 11 12.60 6.63 -16.46
C PRO A 11 12.19 8.02 -17.01
N TYR A 12 12.02 8.07 -18.34
CA TYR A 12 11.70 9.28 -19.13
C TYR A 12 10.21 9.63 -19.18
N GLU A 13 9.34 8.83 -18.55
CA GLU A 13 7.91 9.09 -18.43
C GLU A 13 7.44 8.84 -16.99
N THR A 14 6.52 9.67 -16.51
CA THR A 14 5.81 9.46 -15.25
C THR A 14 4.86 8.29 -15.46
N ASP A 15 5.38 7.08 -15.32
CA ASP A 15 4.60 5.85 -15.48
C ASP A 15 3.74 5.66 -14.22
N GLU A 16 2.60 6.36 -14.16
CA GLU A 16 1.69 6.39 -13.00
C GLU A 16 1.27 4.98 -12.58
N TYR A 17 1.17 4.05 -13.54
CA TYR A 17 0.89 2.65 -13.30
C TYR A 17 2.02 1.94 -12.56
N ARG A 18 3.28 2.19 -12.97
CA ARG A 18 4.46 1.69 -12.27
C ARG A 18 4.56 2.30 -10.87
N LEU A 19 4.36 3.61 -10.72
CA LEU A 19 4.38 4.30 -9.44
C LEU A 19 3.34 3.71 -8.48
N LEU A 20 2.11 3.50 -8.94
CA LEU A 20 1.05 2.87 -8.16
C LEU A 20 1.43 1.46 -7.71
N LYS A 21 2.02 0.65 -8.59
CA LYS A 21 2.50 -0.71 -8.24
C LYS A 21 3.59 -0.66 -7.16
N GLU A 22 4.57 0.23 -7.30
CA GLU A 22 5.66 0.37 -6.34
C GLU A 22 5.13 0.82 -4.97
N VAL A 23 4.25 1.81 -4.92
CA VAL A 23 3.64 2.30 -3.67
C VAL A 23 2.80 1.21 -3.00
N LYS A 24 1.96 0.48 -3.75
CA LYS A 24 1.19 -0.66 -3.21
C LYS A 24 2.10 -1.72 -2.61
N ALA A 25 3.17 -2.11 -3.30
CA ALA A 25 4.07 -3.15 -2.82
C ALA A 25 4.81 -2.72 -1.53
N VAL A 26 5.13 -1.43 -1.38
CA VAL A 26 5.68 -0.89 -0.11
C VAL A 26 4.63 -0.93 1.00
N VAL A 27 3.41 -0.45 0.72
CA VAL A 27 2.33 -0.47 1.72
C VAL A 27 2.04 -1.90 2.15
N LEU A 28 1.86 -2.83 1.21
CA LEU A 28 1.63 -4.25 1.48
C LEU A 28 2.70 -4.83 2.40
N ARG A 29 3.98 -4.56 2.17
CA ARG A 29 5.07 -5.02 3.04
C ARG A 29 5.00 -4.49 4.48
N VAL A 30 4.46 -3.28 4.66
CA VAL A 30 4.33 -2.65 5.98
C VAL A 30 3.15 -3.24 6.76
N VAL A 31 2.03 -3.53 6.09
CA VAL A 31 0.83 -4.07 6.75
C VAL A 31 0.79 -5.59 6.79
N ASP A 32 1.51 -6.26 5.89
CA ASP A 32 1.55 -7.70 5.74
C ASP A 32 3.04 -8.10 5.69
N HIS A 33 3.52 -8.71 6.76
CA HIS A 33 4.92 -9.15 6.89
C HIS A 33 5.11 -10.59 6.40
N GLU A 34 4.11 -11.17 5.75
CA GLU A 34 4.09 -12.59 5.39
C GLU A 34 4.95 -12.88 4.14
N TYR A 35 5.05 -11.93 3.20
CA TYR A 35 5.80 -12.10 1.94
C TYR A 35 6.82 -10.97 1.69
N GLN A 36 7.78 -11.19 0.79
CA GLN A 36 8.76 -10.18 0.38
C GLN A 36 8.18 -9.23 -0.68
N PHE A 37 8.77 -8.03 -0.82
CA PHE A 37 8.35 -7.00 -1.80
C PHE A 37 8.20 -7.55 -3.23
N GLN A 38 9.14 -8.39 -3.67
CA GLN A 38 9.11 -8.97 -5.02
C GLN A 38 7.94 -9.94 -5.21
N GLU A 39 7.51 -10.62 -4.16
CA GLU A 39 6.38 -11.55 -4.19
C GLU A 39 5.06 -10.80 -4.30
N TYR A 40 4.87 -9.71 -3.54
CA TYR A 40 3.70 -8.83 -3.71
C TYR A 40 3.67 -8.15 -5.07
N ALA A 41 4.83 -7.74 -5.60
CA ALA A 41 4.92 -7.08 -6.91
C ALA A 41 4.59 -8.01 -8.08
N ALA A 42 4.93 -9.31 -7.97
CA ALA A 42 4.80 -10.28 -9.05
C ALA A 42 3.57 -11.19 -8.94
N TYR A 43 3.05 -11.45 -7.73
CA TYR A 43 2.08 -12.53 -7.49
C TYR A 43 0.90 -12.12 -6.60
N ASN A 44 0.59 -10.82 -6.44
CA ASN A 44 -0.54 -10.40 -5.61
C ASN A 44 -1.90 -11.04 -6.00
N GLU A 45 -2.05 -11.52 -7.24
CA GLU A 45 -3.29 -12.15 -7.74
C GLU A 45 -3.43 -13.62 -7.28
N THR A 46 -2.34 -14.30 -6.94
CA THR A 46 -2.32 -15.73 -6.57
C THR A 46 -1.91 -15.98 -5.12
N LEU A 47 -1.35 -14.98 -4.45
CA LEU A 47 -0.96 -15.07 -3.05
C LEU A 47 -2.18 -15.02 -2.12
N LYS A 48 -2.05 -15.71 -0.99
CA LYS A 48 -3.06 -15.72 0.05
C LYS A 48 -2.93 -14.47 0.91
N LEU A 49 -3.36 -13.33 0.34
CA LEU A 49 -3.29 -12.03 1.00
C LEU A 49 -4.26 -11.98 2.20
N SER A 50 -3.85 -11.27 3.27
CA SER A 50 -4.78 -10.86 4.32
C SER A 50 -5.92 -10.00 3.74
N GLU A 51 -7.07 -9.92 4.42
CA GLU A 51 -8.22 -9.12 3.95
C GLU A 51 -7.81 -7.67 3.64
N LEU A 52 -6.98 -7.08 4.50
CA LEU A 52 -6.45 -5.73 4.33
C LEU A 52 -5.51 -5.63 3.10
N ALA A 53 -4.60 -6.59 2.95
CA ALA A 53 -3.69 -6.64 1.81
C ALA A 53 -4.42 -6.80 0.47
N LYS A 54 -5.51 -7.57 0.46
CA LYS A 54 -6.37 -7.71 -0.71
C LYS A 54 -7.06 -6.38 -1.08
N GLU A 55 -7.66 -5.70 -0.10
CA GLU A 55 -8.28 -4.38 -0.31
C GLU A 55 -7.28 -3.36 -0.89
N ILE A 56 -6.03 -3.38 -0.41
CA ILE A 56 -4.95 -2.52 -0.93
C ILE A 56 -4.58 -2.89 -2.37
N SER A 57 -4.50 -4.17 -2.69
CA SER A 57 -4.19 -4.67 -4.04
C SER A 57 -5.23 -4.20 -5.08
N GLU A 58 -6.52 -4.17 -4.70
CA GLU A 58 -7.64 -3.85 -5.58
C GLU A 58 -7.82 -2.35 -5.90
N THR A 59 -7.11 -1.44 -5.20
CA THR A 59 -7.19 0.01 -5.47
C THR A 59 -6.71 0.38 -6.87
N LYS A 60 -7.35 1.31 -7.58
CA LYS A 60 -6.99 1.63 -8.98
C LYS A 60 -6.19 2.93 -9.12
N SER A 61 -6.18 3.75 -8.08
CA SER A 61 -5.46 5.03 -8.03
C SER A 61 -4.80 5.29 -6.67
N LEU A 62 -3.79 6.16 -6.65
CA LEU A 62 -3.14 6.59 -5.40
C LEU A 62 -4.10 7.30 -4.43
N GLU A 63 -5.10 8.00 -4.97
CA GLU A 63 -6.15 8.65 -4.18
C GLU A 63 -7.01 7.61 -3.45
N GLU A 64 -7.43 6.55 -4.14
CA GLU A 64 -8.19 5.45 -3.53
C GLU A 64 -7.38 4.73 -2.46
N LEU A 65 -6.09 4.50 -2.72
CA LEU A 65 -5.17 3.92 -1.74
C LEU A 65 -5.03 4.81 -0.50
N SER A 66 -4.88 6.12 -0.68
CA SER A 66 -4.76 7.07 0.42
C SER A 66 -6.04 7.13 1.25
N ALA A 67 -7.20 7.15 0.60
CA ALA A 67 -8.51 7.13 1.27
C ALA A 67 -8.72 5.85 2.07
N LEU A 68 -8.33 4.69 1.51
CA LEU A 68 -8.40 3.41 2.20
C LEU A 68 -7.51 3.40 3.45
N ILE A 69 -6.26 3.84 3.33
CA ILE A 69 -5.32 3.92 4.47
C ILE A 69 -5.89 4.81 5.57
N GLU A 70 -6.40 6.00 5.22
CA GLU A 70 -6.99 6.91 6.19
C GLU A 70 -8.21 6.30 6.90
N GLN A 71 -9.09 5.61 6.16
CA GLN A 71 -10.24 4.91 6.72
C GLN A 71 -9.80 3.84 7.72
N LYS A 72 -8.76 3.07 7.42
CA LYS A 72 -8.25 2.01 8.31
C LYS A 72 -7.63 2.60 9.57
N ILE A 73 -6.85 3.67 9.46
CA ILE A 73 -6.31 4.39 10.62
C ILE A 73 -7.44 4.88 11.53
N LYS A 74 -8.46 5.53 10.97
CA LYS A 74 -9.65 5.99 11.73
C LYS A 74 -10.39 4.83 12.40
N ALA A 75 -10.53 3.69 11.72
CA ALA A 75 -11.18 2.51 12.28
C ALA A 75 -10.40 1.88 13.43
N ILE A 76 -9.06 1.86 13.36
CA ILE A 76 -8.18 1.41 14.45
C ILE A 76 -8.31 2.36 15.65
N ASP A 77 -8.18 3.67 15.43
CA ASP A 77 -8.31 4.68 16.49
C ASP A 77 -9.68 4.63 17.19
N ALA A 78 -10.76 4.41 16.44
CA ALA A 78 -12.10 4.25 16.99
C ALA A 78 -12.24 2.97 17.83
N LYS A 79 -11.61 1.85 17.42
CA LYS A 79 -11.58 0.60 18.18
C LYS A 79 -10.79 0.75 19.48
N GLU A 80 -9.65 1.44 19.44
CA GLU A 80 -8.82 1.71 20.61
C GLU A 80 -9.59 2.54 21.65
N LYS A 81 -10.22 3.64 21.21
CA LYS A 81 -11.09 4.47 22.06
C LYS A 81 -12.24 3.66 22.67
N LYS A 82 -12.88 2.79 21.90
CA LYS A 82 -14.00 1.97 22.41
C LYS A 82 -13.55 0.96 23.47
N THR A 83 -12.35 0.41 23.33
CA THR A 83 -11.76 -0.54 24.29
C THR A 83 -11.35 0.16 25.59
N LEU A 84 -10.81 1.38 25.51
CA LEU A 84 -10.46 2.21 26.67
C LEU A 84 -11.69 2.65 27.48
N ASN A 85 -12.84 2.82 26.83
CA ASN A 85 -14.08 3.24 27.51
C ASN A 85 -14.80 2.11 28.27
N HIS A 86 -14.29 0.87 28.21
CA HIS A 86 -14.87 -0.31 28.84
C HIS A 86 -13.96 -0.94 29.90
N THR A 87 -12.89 -0.25 30.32
CA THR A 87 -12.02 -0.64 31.45
C THR A 87 -12.11 0.43 32.54
#